data_AF-A0A2V7H450-F1
#
_entry.id   AF-A0A2V7H450-F1
#
_cell.length_a   1.000
_cell.length_b   1.000
_cell.length_c   1.000
_cell.angle_alpha   90.00
_cell.angle_beta   90.00
_cell.angle_gamma   90.00
#
_symmetry.space_group_name_H-M   'P 1'
#
loop_
_entity.id
_entity.type
_entity.pdbx_description
1 polymer ?
#
loop_
_entity_poly.entity_id
_entity_poly.type
_entity_poly.pdbx_seq_one_letter_code
_entity_poly.pdbx_strand_id
1 'polypeptide(L)'
;VGHDHDYERFAPQSPNGVADSLHGIREIVAGTGGGGLFTAHAPVANSEALNDNTNGVLKLTLHTSRYTWKFLPIPGKTFTDEGSGSCHDALSGVNHPPAAAPGGPYTGTEGVAVTFDGSGSSDPDGDALAYAWTFGDGATGTGVAPSHTYVGGGAYTVTLTVTDARGASSAPDTTTATIANAAPVVNAGPPQTVNVGSAVTLNATFTDGANDGPWAFGIDWGDGSPPTSGSTSTPGSITSTHVYSVAGVNTVRVTVTDNFGAAGSGTTTVTATSQVVTLVGAGNIARCDRINDEATATLLDNIAGTVFALGDAAYPNGTLANYQNCYDPSWGRHKARTYPVTGNHEYDSSATAFGYVSYWGTSYSGVLGGDPSQGYYSYDLGAWHIIVLNSNNAFVSTAVGSPQETWLQSDLAATTKQCVLAMWHSPRFYSTTSSSFFPTGSVRPFWVDLYAAGAELILNAHMQDYERFAPQTPDGAADPTNGIREIIVGTGGGGLDAPNTLITANSEVQISGVYGVLKLTLGDGSYSWQFIPVAGQTGTDSGSGTCH
;
A
#
# COMPACT_ATOMS: atom_id res chain seq x y z
N VAL A 1 64.25 11.33 -43.65
CA VAL A 1 65.65 10.89 -43.56
C VAL A 1 66.51 12.00 -44.14
N GLY A 2 67.24 12.71 -43.30
CA GLY A 2 68.07 13.86 -43.71
C GLY A 2 69.08 14.21 -42.62
N HIS A 3 69.38 13.24 -41.77
CA HIS A 3 70.40 13.35 -40.75
C HIS A 3 71.76 12.91 -41.31
N ASP A 4 71.78 12.12 -42.38
CA ASP A 4 73.01 11.68 -43.02
C ASP A 4 73.42 12.66 -44.13
N HIS A 5 74.66 13.14 -44.02
CA HIS A 5 75.25 14.18 -44.86
C HIS A 5 76.04 13.55 -46.02
N ASP A 6 75.39 12.68 -46.79
CA ASP A 6 75.98 11.93 -47.90
C ASP A 6 74.96 11.71 -49.05
N TYR A 7 75.42 11.05 -50.10
CA TYR A 7 74.59 10.51 -51.17
C TYR A 7 74.53 9.00 -51.04
N GLU A 8 73.36 8.42 -50.77
CA GLU A 8 73.17 6.97 -50.78
C GLU A 8 71.90 6.59 -51.55
N ARG A 9 72.01 5.64 -52.49
CA ARG A 9 70.88 5.11 -53.25
C ARG A 9 70.74 3.63 -52.98
N PHE A 10 69.53 3.21 -52.65
CA PHE A 10 69.20 1.81 -52.39
C PHE A 10 68.50 1.15 -53.57
N ALA A 11 68.63 -0.18 -53.68
CA ALA A 11 67.75 -0.99 -54.50
C ALA A 11 66.29 -0.82 -54.03
N PRO A 12 65.28 -1.02 -54.90
CA PRO A 12 63.89 -1.05 -54.47
C PRO A 12 63.73 -2.06 -53.34
N GLN A 13 63.18 -1.63 -52.21
CA GLN A 13 63.15 -2.43 -50.99
C GLN A 13 61.81 -2.35 -50.26
N SER A 14 61.48 -3.42 -49.53
CA SER A 14 60.36 -3.46 -48.59
C SER A 14 60.62 -2.58 -47.36
N PRO A 15 59.61 -2.31 -46.52
CA PRO A 15 59.79 -1.52 -45.29
C PRO A 15 60.84 -2.08 -44.31
N ASN A 16 61.21 -3.36 -44.44
CA ASN A 16 62.21 -4.02 -43.60
C ASN A 16 63.63 -4.00 -44.20
N GLY A 17 63.85 -3.26 -45.30
CA GLY A 17 65.16 -3.17 -45.94
C GLY A 17 65.58 -4.46 -46.67
N VAL A 18 64.62 -5.23 -47.17
CA VAL A 18 64.87 -6.40 -48.04
C VAL A 18 64.57 -6.00 -49.48
N ALA A 19 65.48 -6.29 -50.41
CA ALA A 19 65.30 -5.99 -51.83
C ALA A 19 64.01 -6.63 -52.39
N ASP A 20 63.19 -5.82 -53.06
CA ASP A 20 61.94 -6.20 -53.70
C ASP A 20 61.83 -5.45 -55.04
N SER A 21 62.17 -6.14 -56.12
CA SER A 21 62.16 -5.54 -57.46
C SER A 21 60.75 -5.34 -58.04
N LEU A 22 59.70 -5.91 -57.43
CA LEU A 22 58.34 -5.88 -57.96
C LEU A 22 57.49 -4.78 -57.32
N HIS A 23 57.57 -4.63 -55.99
CA HIS A 23 56.77 -3.66 -55.24
C HIS A 23 57.60 -2.75 -54.33
N GLY A 24 58.92 -2.93 -54.27
CA GLY A 24 59.79 -2.18 -53.38
C GLY A 24 59.83 -0.68 -53.70
N ILE A 25 60.07 0.13 -52.67
CA ILE A 25 60.28 1.57 -52.78
C ILE A 25 61.77 1.81 -53.01
N ARG A 26 62.11 2.65 -53.99
CA ARG A 26 63.49 3.11 -54.18
C ARG A 26 63.75 4.32 -53.28
N GLU A 27 64.61 4.15 -52.29
CA GLU A 27 65.07 5.23 -51.42
C GLU A 27 66.36 5.87 -51.95
N ILE A 28 66.44 7.20 -51.93
CA ILE A 28 67.65 7.98 -52.24
C ILE A 28 67.83 9.01 -51.13
N VAL A 29 68.91 8.89 -50.37
CA VAL A 29 69.40 9.87 -49.41
C VAL A 29 70.26 10.89 -50.17
N ALA A 30 69.97 12.18 -50.00
CA ALA A 30 70.65 13.26 -50.70
C ALA A 30 71.00 14.42 -49.75
N GLY A 31 71.81 14.15 -48.73
CA GLY A 31 72.34 15.11 -47.75
C GLY A 31 73.52 15.95 -48.26
N THR A 32 73.57 16.25 -49.56
CA THR A 32 74.77 16.79 -50.26
C THR A 32 74.74 18.31 -50.49
N GLY A 33 73.88 19.02 -49.76
CA GLY A 33 73.56 20.44 -49.95
C GLY A 33 74.59 21.45 -49.43
N GLY A 34 75.77 21.03 -48.95
CA GLY A 34 76.89 21.93 -48.61
C GLY A 34 77.07 22.28 -47.13
N GLY A 35 76.31 21.68 -46.20
CA GLY A 35 76.45 21.88 -44.74
C GLY A 35 77.61 21.11 -44.07
N GLY A 36 78.54 20.55 -44.86
CA GLY A 36 79.52 19.54 -44.43
C GLY A 36 79.05 18.13 -44.78
N LEU A 37 79.97 17.23 -45.14
CA LEU A 37 79.69 15.81 -45.43
C LEU A 37 80.21 14.93 -44.28
N PHE A 38 79.49 13.86 -43.91
CA PHE A 38 79.99 12.91 -42.90
C PHE A 38 81.07 11.99 -43.50
N THR A 39 81.90 11.39 -42.64
CA THR A 39 82.93 10.43 -43.06
C THR A 39 82.26 9.10 -43.42
N ALA A 40 82.64 8.50 -44.56
CA ALA A 40 82.07 7.24 -45.07
C ALA A 40 81.83 6.18 -43.99
N HIS A 41 80.61 5.65 -43.97
CA HIS A 41 80.33 4.32 -43.44
C HIS A 41 80.47 3.27 -44.56
N ALA A 42 80.60 2.00 -44.17
CA ALA A 42 80.50 0.92 -45.16
C ALA A 42 79.06 0.91 -45.75
N PRO A 43 78.88 0.60 -47.05
CA PRO A 43 77.56 0.43 -47.63
C PRO A 43 76.76 -0.60 -46.82
N VAL A 44 75.51 -0.24 -46.46
CA VAL A 44 74.61 -1.18 -45.78
C VAL A 44 73.88 -2.06 -46.80
N ALA A 45 73.11 -3.04 -46.33
CA ALA A 45 72.38 -3.94 -47.22
C ALA A 45 71.50 -3.16 -48.22
N ASN A 46 71.51 -3.60 -49.49
CA ASN A 46 70.83 -2.99 -50.64
C ASN A 46 71.33 -1.61 -51.08
N SER A 47 72.39 -1.07 -50.49
CA SER A 47 73.05 0.14 -51.01
C SER A 47 73.65 -0.15 -52.39
N GLU A 48 73.20 0.59 -53.41
CA GLU A 48 73.64 0.47 -54.80
C GLU A 48 74.65 1.56 -55.18
N ALA A 49 74.62 2.71 -54.52
CA ALA A 49 75.59 3.78 -54.69
C ALA A 49 75.76 4.55 -53.38
N LEU A 50 77.00 4.86 -53.00
CA LEU A 50 77.35 5.65 -51.82
C LEU A 50 78.46 6.66 -52.19
N ASN A 51 78.26 7.93 -51.84
CA ASN A 51 79.28 8.98 -51.96
C ASN A 51 79.19 9.98 -50.81
N ASP A 52 80.31 10.20 -50.14
CA ASP A 52 80.43 11.01 -48.93
C ASP A 52 81.35 12.23 -49.11
N ASN A 53 81.81 12.50 -50.34
CA ASN A 53 82.88 13.47 -50.60
C ASN A 53 82.58 14.48 -51.72
N THR A 54 81.37 14.43 -52.26
CA THR A 54 80.91 15.29 -53.35
C THR A 54 79.62 16.01 -52.99
N ASN A 55 79.69 17.35 -52.94
CA ASN A 55 78.50 18.18 -52.90
C ASN A 55 77.84 18.24 -54.29
N GLY A 56 76.52 18.28 -54.32
CA GLY A 56 75.77 18.32 -55.57
C GLY A 56 74.27 18.41 -55.32
N VAL A 57 73.49 18.25 -56.37
CA VAL A 57 72.03 18.21 -56.30
C VAL A 57 71.50 16.99 -57.03
N LEU A 58 70.48 16.35 -56.46
CA LEU A 58 69.74 15.29 -57.14
C LEU A 58 68.68 15.91 -58.04
N LYS A 59 68.82 15.72 -59.36
CA LYS A 59 67.77 16.06 -60.32
C LYS A 59 66.86 14.85 -60.51
N LEU A 60 65.58 15.00 -60.17
CA LEU A 60 64.52 14.07 -60.51
C LEU A 60 63.70 14.60 -61.68
N THR A 61 63.48 13.76 -62.70
CA THR A 61 62.55 14.04 -63.79
C THR A 61 61.40 13.03 -63.73
N LEU A 62 60.19 13.52 -63.53
CA LEU A 62 59.00 12.68 -63.39
C LEU A 62 58.27 12.57 -64.73
N HIS A 63 57.90 11.35 -65.11
CA HIS A 63 57.06 11.04 -66.27
C HIS A 63 55.75 10.38 -65.79
N THR A 64 54.81 10.17 -66.72
CA THR A 64 53.49 9.58 -66.42
C THR A 64 53.55 8.17 -65.82
N SER A 65 54.54 7.36 -66.18
CA SER A 65 54.66 5.96 -65.73
C SER A 65 56.06 5.57 -65.26
N ARG A 66 56.96 6.54 -65.11
CA ARG A 66 58.36 6.31 -64.71
C ARG A 66 58.99 7.59 -64.18
N TYR A 67 60.15 7.46 -63.57
CA TYR A 67 61.01 8.57 -63.16
C TYR A 67 62.45 8.31 -63.62
N THR A 68 63.20 9.38 -63.81
CA THR A 68 64.67 9.32 -63.97
C THR A 68 65.32 10.17 -62.92
N TRP A 69 66.50 9.77 -62.47
CA TRP A 69 67.33 10.53 -61.54
C TRP A 69 68.71 10.74 -62.12
N LYS A 70 69.32 11.87 -61.75
CA LYS A 70 70.73 12.16 -62.02
C LYS A 70 71.29 13.03 -60.91
N PHE A 71 72.39 12.59 -60.32
CA PHE A 71 73.19 13.40 -59.40
C PHE A 71 74.05 14.37 -60.21
N LEU A 72 73.96 15.67 -59.89
CA LEU A 72 74.69 16.74 -60.54
C LEU A 72 75.72 17.30 -59.54
N PRO A 73 77.00 16.93 -59.66
CA PRO A 73 78.04 17.42 -58.75
C PRO A 73 78.36 18.90 -58.99
N ILE A 74 78.89 19.58 -57.98
CA ILE A 74 79.46 20.93 -58.16
C ILE A 74 80.67 20.90 -59.13
N PRO A 75 81.00 22.02 -59.81
CA PRO A 75 82.14 22.08 -60.73
C PRO A 75 83.45 21.58 -60.09
N GLY A 76 84.18 20.74 -60.81
CA GLY A 76 85.47 20.18 -60.37
C GLY A 76 85.39 18.85 -59.61
N LYS A 77 84.20 18.32 -59.34
CA LYS A 77 83.98 16.99 -58.77
C LYS A 77 83.56 15.99 -59.86
N THR A 78 83.84 14.71 -59.63
CA THR A 78 83.70 13.65 -60.66
C THR A 78 82.64 12.60 -60.35
N PHE A 79 82.05 12.57 -59.16
CA PHE A 79 81.00 11.60 -58.83
C PHE A 79 79.71 11.90 -59.59
N THR A 80 79.14 10.88 -60.21
CA THR A 80 77.84 10.90 -60.88
C THR A 80 77.11 9.60 -60.58
N ASP A 81 75.80 9.68 -60.42
CA ASP A 81 74.90 8.53 -60.37
C ASP A 81 73.64 8.91 -61.17
N GLU A 82 73.21 8.04 -62.07
CA GLU A 82 72.00 8.27 -62.86
C GLU A 82 71.28 6.96 -63.16
N GLY A 83 69.98 7.05 -63.37
CA GLY A 83 69.17 5.90 -63.72
C GLY A 83 67.69 6.22 -63.89
N SER A 84 66.88 5.17 -63.98
CA SER A 84 65.43 5.26 -64.15
C SER A 84 64.70 4.15 -63.40
N GLY A 85 63.45 4.42 -63.00
CA GLY A 85 62.54 3.41 -62.44
C GLY A 85 61.12 3.62 -62.95
N SER A 86 60.35 2.54 -63.08
CA SER A 86 58.91 2.62 -63.42
C SER A 86 58.09 2.93 -62.16
N CYS A 87 56.95 3.57 -62.34
CA CYS A 87 55.92 3.59 -61.30
C CYS A 87 55.29 2.20 -61.19
N HIS A 88 54.84 1.83 -60.00
CA HIS A 88 53.96 0.66 -59.85
C HIS A 88 52.67 0.88 -60.65
N ASP A 89 52.05 -0.19 -61.15
CA ASP A 89 50.78 -0.10 -61.88
C ASP A 89 49.72 0.63 -61.05
N ALA A 90 48.83 1.38 -61.71
CA ALA A 90 47.66 1.94 -61.06
C ALA A 90 46.71 0.80 -60.61
N LEU A 91 46.17 0.91 -59.39
CA LEU A 91 45.15 0.00 -58.88
C LEU A 91 44.02 -0.18 -59.93
N SER A 92 43.66 -1.43 -60.20
CA SER A 92 42.79 -1.85 -61.30
C SER A 92 41.42 -1.16 -61.27
N GLY A 93 40.84 -0.83 -62.43
CA GLY A 93 39.48 -0.25 -62.53
C GLY A 93 38.31 -1.20 -62.21
N VAL A 94 38.55 -2.32 -61.53
CA VAL A 94 37.51 -3.20 -60.97
C VAL A 94 37.09 -2.62 -59.61
N ASN A 95 35.78 -2.54 -59.35
CA ASN A 95 35.26 -2.14 -58.03
C ASN A 95 35.12 -3.38 -57.13
N HIS A 96 35.79 -3.38 -55.98
CA HIS A 96 35.66 -4.42 -54.97
C HIS A 96 34.64 -4.00 -53.91
N PRO A 97 33.74 -4.89 -53.46
CA PRO A 97 32.79 -4.53 -52.42
C PRO A 97 33.51 -4.25 -51.09
N PRO A 98 33.05 -3.26 -50.31
CA PRO A 98 33.59 -2.95 -49.00
C PRO A 98 33.26 -4.02 -47.95
N ALA A 99 33.90 -3.93 -46.77
CA ALA A 99 33.62 -4.76 -45.60
C ALA A 99 32.95 -3.95 -44.48
N ALA A 100 31.77 -4.39 -44.04
CA ALA A 100 31.09 -3.85 -42.87
C ALA A 100 31.78 -4.33 -41.57
N ALA A 101 31.85 -3.47 -40.56
CA ALA A 101 32.33 -3.82 -39.22
C ALA A 101 31.51 -3.03 -38.18
N PRO A 102 30.37 -3.58 -37.71
CA PRO A 102 29.40 -2.87 -36.87
C PRO A 102 29.87 -2.65 -35.42
N GLY A 103 31.07 -3.09 -35.06
CA GLY A 103 31.59 -3.03 -33.69
C GLY A 103 30.81 -3.90 -32.70
N GLY A 104 30.76 -3.45 -31.44
CA GLY A 104 30.06 -4.12 -30.35
C GLY A 104 30.78 -5.37 -29.78
N PRO A 105 30.08 -6.21 -28.99
CA PRO A 105 28.67 -6.10 -28.60
C PRO A 105 28.38 -4.85 -27.74
N TYR A 106 27.15 -4.37 -27.79
CA TYR A 106 26.67 -3.19 -27.07
C TYR A 106 25.80 -3.57 -25.87
N THR A 107 25.82 -2.74 -24.84
CA THR A 107 24.95 -2.89 -23.66
C THR A 107 24.32 -1.54 -23.31
N GLY A 108 23.11 -1.55 -22.75
CA GLY A 108 22.41 -0.34 -22.34
C GLY A 108 21.23 -0.63 -21.41
N THR A 109 20.50 0.42 -21.07
CA THR A 109 19.21 0.37 -20.39
C THR A 109 18.19 1.01 -21.31
N GLU A 110 16.97 0.50 -21.31
CA GLU A 110 15.89 1.09 -22.11
C GLU A 110 15.68 2.58 -21.78
N GLY A 111 15.15 3.34 -22.74
CA GLY A 111 15.01 4.78 -22.63
C GLY A 111 16.33 5.58 -22.67
N VAL A 112 17.49 4.91 -22.67
CA VAL A 112 18.81 5.52 -22.79
C VAL A 112 19.41 5.24 -24.18
N ALA A 113 19.98 6.27 -24.80
CA ALA A 113 20.59 6.15 -26.13
C ALA A 113 21.88 5.31 -26.09
N VAL A 114 21.95 4.28 -26.93
CA VAL A 114 23.15 3.51 -27.25
C VAL A 114 23.83 4.13 -28.46
N THR A 115 25.14 4.38 -28.37
CA THR A 115 25.94 4.88 -29.50
C THR A 115 26.66 3.72 -30.16
N PHE A 116 26.54 3.61 -31.49
CA PHE A 116 27.14 2.57 -32.31
C PHE A 116 28.42 3.09 -32.97
N ASP A 117 29.30 2.18 -33.40
CA ASP A 117 30.56 2.53 -34.05
C ASP A 117 30.84 1.58 -35.22
N GLY A 118 30.72 2.12 -36.43
CA GLY A 118 31.07 1.46 -37.69
C GLY A 118 32.44 1.86 -38.23
N SER A 119 33.26 2.60 -37.47
CA SER A 119 34.53 3.15 -37.95
C SER A 119 35.57 2.09 -38.36
N GLY A 120 35.35 0.82 -37.98
CA GLY A 120 36.15 -0.32 -38.44
C GLY A 120 35.88 -0.75 -39.89
N SER A 121 34.87 -0.20 -40.56
CA SER A 121 34.56 -0.53 -41.96
C SER A 121 35.61 -0.02 -42.92
N SER A 122 35.88 -0.79 -43.97
CA SER A 122 36.96 -0.50 -44.93
C SER A 122 36.59 -0.88 -46.35
N ASP A 123 37.08 -0.10 -47.30
CA ASP A 123 37.01 -0.39 -48.73
C ASP A 123 38.40 -0.78 -49.27
N PRO A 124 38.56 -1.92 -49.98
CA PRO A 124 39.85 -2.33 -50.54
C PRO A 124 40.44 -1.35 -51.55
N ASP A 125 39.60 -0.56 -52.21
CA ASP A 125 40.01 0.41 -53.24
C ASP A 125 40.18 1.83 -52.66
N GLY A 126 39.87 2.03 -51.37
CA GLY A 126 40.00 3.29 -50.65
C GLY A 126 38.85 4.27 -50.90
N ASP A 127 37.72 3.79 -51.43
CA ASP A 127 36.53 4.62 -51.67
C ASP A 127 35.84 5.05 -50.37
N ALA A 128 35.16 6.19 -50.42
CA ALA A 128 34.34 6.66 -49.31
C ALA A 128 33.11 5.77 -49.11
N LEU A 129 32.74 5.52 -47.84
CA LEU A 129 31.65 4.63 -47.47
C LEU A 129 30.39 5.37 -47.00
N ALA A 130 29.24 4.91 -47.48
CA ALA A 130 27.92 5.20 -46.91
C ALA A 130 27.50 4.06 -45.98
N TYR A 131 26.88 4.40 -44.85
CA TYR A 131 26.53 3.46 -43.77
C TYR A 131 25.01 3.35 -43.62
N ALA A 132 24.50 2.12 -43.59
CA ALA A 132 23.08 1.82 -43.35
C ALA A 132 22.95 0.80 -42.21
N TRP A 133 22.28 1.22 -41.14
CA TRP A 133 22.07 0.43 -39.93
C TRP A 133 20.62 -0.01 -39.79
N THR A 134 20.40 -1.22 -39.28
CA THR A 134 19.12 -1.66 -38.69
C THR A 134 19.37 -2.08 -37.24
N PHE A 135 18.53 -1.62 -36.31
CA PHE A 135 18.79 -1.80 -34.88
C PHE A 135 18.13 -3.04 -34.25
N GLY A 136 17.40 -3.82 -35.04
CA GLY A 136 16.75 -5.05 -34.61
C GLY A 136 15.32 -4.88 -34.06
N ASP A 137 14.84 -3.65 -33.90
CA ASP A 137 13.49 -3.29 -33.44
C ASP A 137 12.64 -2.60 -34.53
N GLY A 138 13.14 -2.62 -35.77
CA GLY A 138 12.52 -1.97 -36.94
C GLY A 138 13.02 -0.55 -37.20
N ALA A 139 13.76 0.07 -36.27
CA ALA A 139 14.40 1.35 -36.51
C ALA A 139 15.68 1.21 -37.35
N THR A 140 16.05 2.31 -38.02
CA THR A 140 17.24 2.39 -38.90
C THR A 140 18.07 3.62 -38.60
N GLY A 141 19.34 3.59 -39.00
CA GLY A 141 20.28 4.69 -38.80
C GLY A 141 21.28 4.82 -39.95
N THR A 142 21.97 5.97 -40.01
CA THR A 142 23.00 6.25 -41.01
C THR A 142 24.22 6.94 -40.38
N GLY A 143 25.34 6.92 -41.10
CA GLY A 143 26.61 7.48 -40.64
C GLY A 143 27.48 6.49 -39.88
N VAL A 144 28.71 6.93 -39.58
CA VAL A 144 29.74 6.08 -38.94
C VAL A 144 29.34 5.71 -37.52
N ALA A 145 28.76 6.65 -36.76
CA ALA A 145 28.42 6.45 -35.36
C ALA A 145 27.01 6.98 -35.02
N PRO A 146 25.93 6.29 -35.45
CA PRO A 146 24.58 6.67 -35.08
C PRO A 146 24.30 6.35 -33.61
N SER A 147 23.25 6.96 -33.05
CA SER A 147 22.69 6.60 -31.75
C SER A 147 21.26 6.10 -31.88
N HIS A 148 20.86 5.11 -31.08
CA HIS A 148 19.49 4.61 -31.02
C HIS A 148 19.03 4.38 -29.59
N THR A 149 17.75 4.61 -29.30
CA THR A 149 17.15 4.40 -27.97
C THR A 149 16.09 3.31 -28.08
N TYR A 150 16.29 2.22 -27.33
CA TYR A 150 15.35 1.11 -27.28
C TYR A 150 14.25 1.38 -26.25
N VAL A 151 13.00 1.08 -26.62
CA VAL A 151 11.82 1.30 -25.76
C VAL A 151 11.66 0.17 -24.74
N GLY A 152 12.11 -1.05 -25.04
CA GLY A 152 12.01 -2.19 -24.13
C GLY A 152 13.35 -2.88 -23.91
N GLY A 153 13.45 -3.57 -22.78
CA GLY A 153 14.55 -4.50 -22.52
C GLY A 153 14.53 -5.72 -23.45
N GLY A 154 15.72 -6.19 -23.83
CA GLY A 154 15.86 -7.34 -24.73
C GLY A 154 17.23 -7.42 -25.39
N ALA A 155 17.43 -8.47 -26.19
CA ALA A 155 18.58 -8.61 -27.06
C ALA A 155 18.16 -8.32 -28.51
N TYR A 156 18.80 -7.32 -29.12
CA TYR A 156 18.52 -6.87 -30.47
C TYR A 156 19.69 -7.16 -31.41
N THR A 157 19.39 -7.71 -32.58
CA THR A 157 20.39 -7.93 -33.64
C THR A 157 20.56 -6.65 -34.44
N VAL A 158 21.74 -6.04 -34.34
CA VAL A 158 22.10 -4.81 -35.03
C VAL A 158 22.87 -5.18 -36.29
N THR A 159 22.44 -4.67 -37.45
CA THR A 159 23.03 -4.99 -38.75
C THR A 159 23.59 -3.73 -39.39
N LEU A 160 24.81 -3.82 -39.93
CA LEU A 160 25.43 -2.78 -40.74
C LEU A 160 25.66 -3.29 -42.16
N THR A 161 25.28 -2.47 -43.14
CA THR A 161 25.70 -2.58 -44.53
C THR A 161 26.41 -1.29 -44.91
N VAL A 162 27.57 -1.40 -45.58
CA VAL A 162 28.29 -0.25 -46.14
C VAL A 162 28.30 -0.31 -47.67
N THR A 163 28.20 0.84 -48.32
CA THR A 163 28.22 0.99 -49.78
C THR A 163 29.31 1.97 -50.18
N ASP A 164 30.16 1.59 -51.15
CA ASP A 164 31.22 2.44 -51.67
C ASP A 164 30.68 3.55 -52.60
N ALA A 165 31.54 4.52 -52.93
CA ALA A 165 31.20 5.64 -53.81
C ALA A 165 30.90 5.24 -55.27
N ARG A 166 31.29 4.03 -55.69
CA ARG A 166 31.05 3.44 -57.01
C ARG A 166 29.80 2.53 -57.04
N GLY A 167 29.13 2.34 -55.91
CA GLY A 167 27.85 1.67 -55.75
C GLY A 167 27.91 0.18 -55.39
N ALA A 168 29.07 -0.43 -55.11
CA ALA A 168 29.07 -1.79 -54.57
C ALA A 168 28.83 -1.79 -53.05
N SER A 169 28.11 -2.79 -52.57
CA SER A 169 27.71 -2.92 -51.16
C SER A 169 28.36 -4.15 -50.53
N SER A 170 28.67 -4.04 -49.24
CA SER A 170 29.11 -5.17 -48.44
C SER A 170 28.00 -6.22 -48.30
N ALA A 171 28.37 -7.45 -47.92
CA ALA A 171 27.43 -8.32 -47.22
C ALA A 171 27.04 -7.65 -45.87
N PRO A 172 25.81 -7.88 -45.37
CA PRO A 172 25.45 -7.40 -44.04
C PRO A 172 26.31 -8.08 -42.97
N ASP A 173 26.83 -7.31 -42.03
CA ASP A 173 27.48 -7.83 -40.82
C ASP A 173 26.67 -7.45 -39.58
N THR A 174 26.70 -8.30 -38.55
CA THR A 174 25.80 -8.19 -37.40
C THR A 174 26.53 -8.22 -36.07
N THR A 175 25.98 -7.49 -35.10
CA THR A 175 26.38 -7.51 -33.69
C THR A 175 25.13 -7.48 -32.81
N THR A 176 25.30 -7.52 -31.48
CA THR A 176 24.18 -7.55 -30.53
C THR A 176 24.15 -6.30 -29.67
N ALA A 177 22.96 -5.76 -29.43
CA ALA A 177 22.70 -4.80 -28.36
C ALA A 177 21.83 -5.46 -27.28
N THR A 178 22.36 -5.56 -26.06
CA THR A 178 21.62 -6.10 -24.90
C THR A 178 21.14 -4.95 -24.01
N ILE A 179 19.83 -4.78 -23.94
CA ILE A 179 19.16 -3.69 -23.24
C ILE A 179 18.53 -4.24 -21.98
N ALA A 180 18.94 -3.73 -20.82
CA ALA A 180 18.30 -4.05 -19.55
C ALA A 180 16.95 -3.34 -19.42
N ASN A 181 15.93 -4.09 -19.02
CA ASN A 181 14.62 -3.56 -18.62
C ASN A 181 14.74 -2.87 -17.25
N ALA A 182 14.10 -1.72 -17.09
CA ALA A 182 14.09 -0.93 -15.86
C ALA A 182 12.71 -1.04 -15.18
N ALA A 183 12.68 -1.59 -13.96
CA ALA A 183 11.43 -1.74 -13.23
C ALA A 183 10.76 -0.38 -12.90
N PRO A 184 9.41 -0.31 -12.92
CA PRO A 184 8.67 0.87 -12.49
C PRO A 184 9.01 1.31 -11.06
N VAL A 185 9.08 2.61 -10.79
CA VAL A 185 9.24 3.13 -9.43
C VAL A 185 7.86 3.39 -8.84
N VAL A 186 7.53 2.71 -7.74
CA VAL A 186 6.20 2.73 -7.12
C VAL A 186 6.21 3.45 -5.77
N ASN A 187 5.29 4.39 -5.61
CA ASN A 187 4.97 5.04 -4.34
C ASN A 187 3.56 4.61 -3.91
N ALA A 188 3.47 3.83 -2.83
CA ALA A 188 2.18 3.34 -2.31
C ALA A 188 1.35 4.45 -1.62
N GLY A 189 1.88 5.66 -1.47
CA GLY A 189 1.23 6.76 -0.75
C GLY A 189 1.61 6.81 0.73
N PRO A 190 1.13 7.83 1.48
CA PRO A 190 1.41 7.97 2.90
C PRO A 190 0.67 6.93 3.76
N PRO A 191 1.10 6.69 5.01
CA PRO A 191 0.33 5.93 5.99
C PRO A 191 -1.08 6.50 6.20
N GLN A 192 -2.05 5.63 6.48
CA GLN A 192 -3.45 5.99 6.76
C GLN A 192 -3.95 5.35 8.06
N THR A 193 -4.96 5.98 8.67
CA THR A 193 -5.69 5.43 9.82
C THR A 193 -7.17 5.45 9.51
N VAL A 194 -7.85 4.32 9.70
CA VAL A 194 -9.28 4.15 9.47
C VAL A 194 -9.90 3.35 10.60
N ASN A 195 -11.21 3.50 10.83
CA ASN A 195 -11.92 2.60 11.71
C ASN A 195 -12.19 1.26 11.00
N VAL A 196 -12.18 0.16 11.76
CA VAL A 196 -12.65 -1.14 11.27
C VAL A 196 -14.05 -1.00 10.64
N GLY A 197 -14.29 -1.69 9.52
CA GLY A 197 -15.53 -1.60 8.75
C GLY A 197 -15.68 -0.36 7.86
N SER A 198 -14.78 0.63 7.98
CA SER A 198 -14.77 1.79 7.06
C SER A 198 -13.89 1.52 5.84
N ALA A 199 -14.30 2.02 4.69
CA ALA A 199 -13.49 1.92 3.47
C ALA A 199 -12.27 2.84 3.54
N VAL A 200 -11.08 2.28 3.30
CA VAL A 200 -9.86 3.04 2.99
C VAL A 200 -9.77 3.23 1.48
N THR A 201 -9.33 4.40 1.03
CA THR A 201 -8.98 4.63 -0.38
C THR A 201 -7.48 4.82 -0.50
N LEU A 202 -6.83 3.88 -1.18
CA LEU A 202 -5.41 3.95 -1.53
C LEU A 202 -5.24 4.77 -2.80
N ASN A 203 -4.32 5.73 -2.77
CA ASN A 203 -3.91 6.51 -3.94
C ASN A 203 -2.40 6.34 -4.13
N ALA A 204 -2.03 5.26 -4.82
CA ALA A 204 -0.66 4.98 -5.18
C ALA A 204 -0.28 5.70 -6.48
N THR A 205 1.00 5.97 -6.66
CA THR A 205 1.54 6.48 -7.92
C THR A 205 2.73 5.65 -8.38
N PHE A 206 2.98 5.62 -9.67
CA PHE A 206 4.20 5.04 -10.23
C PHE A 206 4.69 5.84 -11.42
N THR A 207 5.99 5.71 -11.69
CA THR A 207 6.66 6.24 -12.88
C THR A 207 7.44 5.13 -13.55
N ASP A 208 7.49 5.18 -14.87
CA ASP A 208 8.37 4.34 -15.67
C ASP A 208 9.18 5.21 -16.64
N GLY A 209 10.48 4.94 -16.74
CA GLY A 209 11.42 5.75 -17.51
C GLY A 209 11.27 5.55 -19.01
N ALA A 210 11.00 4.32 -19.43
CA ALA A 210 10.55 3.99 -20.77
C ALA A 210 9.02 3.96 -20.80
N ASN A 211 8.41 4.52 -21.84
CA ASN A 211 6.95 4.46 -22.01
C ASN A 211 6.58 3.14 -22.69
N ASP A 212 6.73 2.04 -21.97
CA ASP A 212 6.75 0.67 -22.46
C ASP A 212 5.53 -0.14 -21.99
N GLY A 213 4.46 0.55 -21.58
CA GLY A 213 3.22 -0.06 -21.11
C GLY A 213 2.52 -0.98 -22.14
N PRO A 214 1.44 -1.67 -21.73
CA PRO A 214 0.68 -1.44 -20.49
C PRO A 214 1.34 -2.03 -19.24
N TRP A 215 1.02 -1.45 -18.09
CA TRP A 215 1.47 -1.93 -16.79
C TRP A 215 0.37 -2.71 -16.08
N ALA A 216 0.70 -3.90 -15.61
CA ALA A 216 -0.14 -4.64 -14.67
C ALA A 216 0.17 -4.16 -13.23
N PHE A 217 -0.82 -4.10 -12.35
CA PHE A 217 -0.61 -3.82 -10.93
C PHE A 217 -1.32 -4.82 -10.03
N GLY A 218 -0.76 -4.99 -8.83
CA GLY A 218 -1.31 -5.77 -7.73
C GLY A 218 -1.18 -5.02 -6.40
N ILE A 219 -2.22 -5.06 -5.58
CA ILE A 219 -2.28 -4.46 -4.24
C ILE A 219 -2.56 -5.59 -3.25
N ASP A 220 -1.57 -5.90 -2.42
CA ASP A 220 -1.72 -6.75 -1.24
C ASP A 220 -2.04 -5.85 -0.04
N TRP A 221 -3.21 -6.05 0.58
CA TRP A 221 -3.72 -5.23 1.68
C TRP A 221 -3.11 -5.56 3.04
N GLY A 222 -2.35 -6.66 3.13
CA GLY A 222 -1.60 -7.04 4.34
C GLY A 222 -2.43 -7.69 5.45
N ASP A 223 -3.74 -7.91 5.23
CA ASP A 223 -4.67 -8.53 6.18
C ASP A 223 -5.06 -9.97 5.80
N GLY A 224 -4.41 -10.54 4.77
CA GLY A 224 -4.71 -11.88 4.26
C GLY A 224 -5.93 -11.95 3.33
N SER A 225 -6.58 -10.80 3.05
CA SER A 225 -7.62 -10.72 2.02
C SER A 225 -7.04 -10.92 0.61
N PRO A 226 -7.84 -11.36 -0.38
CA PRO A 226 -7.38 -11.48 -1.75
C PRO A 226 -6.82 -10.15 -2.28
N PRO A 227 -5.66 -10.15 -2.96
CA PRO A 227 -5.09 -8.93 -3.49
C PRO A 227 -5.96 -8.34 -4.60
N THR A 228 -5.98 -7.01 -4.72
CA THR A 228 -6.61 -6.33 -5.85
C THR A 228 -5.65 -6.29 -7.02
N SER A 229 -6.11 -6.60 -8.24
CA SER A 229 -5.30 -6.53 -9.46
C SER A 229 -5.96 -5.68 -10.54
N GLY A 230 -5.14 -5.17 -11.46
CA GLY A 230 -5.63 -4.41 -12.62
C GLY A 230 -4.51 -4.08 -13.60
N SER A 231 -4.81 -3.25 -14.60
CA SER A 231 -3.82 -2.73 -15.54
C SER A 231 -4.12 -1.29 -15.96
N THR A 232 -3.10 -0.59 -16.43
CA THR A 232 -3.20 0.76 -16.99
C THR A 232 -2.28 0.89 -18.21
N SER A 233 -2.69 1.68 -19.19
CA SER A 233 -1.87 2.03 -20.36
C SER A 233 -1.20 3.40 -20.24
N THR A 234 -1.43 4.11 -19.13
CA THR A 234 -0.81 5.40 -18.84
C THR A 234 -0.08 5.34 -17.49
N PRO A 235 1.18 5.81 -17.40
CA PRO A 235 1.86 6.00 -16.12
C PRO A 235 1.08 6.97 -15.23
N GLY A 236 1.21 6.84 -13.91
CA GLY A 236 0.63 7.80 -12.97
C GLY A 236 -0.06 7.12 -11.79
N SER A 237 -1.37 7.33 -11.66
CA SER A 237 -2.10 7.00 -10.43
C SER A 237 -2.83 5.66 -10.50
N ILE A 238 -2.78 4.93 -9.37
CA ILE A 238 -3.57 3.73 -9.11
C ILE A 238 -4.45 4.03 -7.89
N THR A 239 -5.77 4.01 -8.07
CA THR A 239 -6.74 4.21 -7.00
C THR A 239 -7.54 2.95 -6.76
N SER A 240 -7.62 2.51 -5.51
CA SER A 240 -8.41 1.34 -5.11
C SER A 240 -8.94 1.50 -3.68
N THR A 241 -9.99 0.75 -3.34
CA THR A 241 -10.65 0.79 -2.03
C THR A 241 -10.66 -0.56 -1.35
N HIS A 242 -10.54 -0.57 -0.02
CA HIS A 242 -10.58 -1.79 0.80
C HIS A 242 -11.25 -1.54 2.15
N VAL A 243 -11.73 -2.60 2.80
CA VAL A 243 -12.32 -2.54 4.15
C VAL A 243 -11.61 -3.56 5.03
N TYR A 244 -11.00 -3.10 6.12
CA TYR A 244 -10.43 -3.96 7.15
C TYR A 244 -11.53 -4.39 8.13
N SER A 245 -11.62 -5.69 8.41
CA SER A 245 -12.58 -6.29 9.35
C SER A 245 -12.00 -6.52 10.75
N VAL A 246 -10.70 -6.34 10.92
CA VAL A 246 -9.99 -6.54 12.20
C VAL A 246 -9.08 -5.36 12.46
N ALA A 247 -9.02 -4.91 13.72
CA ALA A 247 -8.12 -3.85 14.12
C ALA A 247 -6.66 -4.33 14.08
N GLY A 248 -5.76 -3.46 13.63
CA GLY A 248 -4.35 -3.80 13.47
C GLY A 248 -3.61 -2.83 12.57
N VAL A 249 -2.29 -3.03 12.47
CA VAL A 249 -1.43 -2.30 11.53
C VAL A 249 -1.15 -3.23 10.36
N ASN A 250 -1.65 -2.87 9.18
CA ASN A 250 -1.52 -3.67 7.97
C ASN A 250 -0.51 -3.01 7.03
N THR A 251 0.49 -3.78 6.58
CA THR A 251 1.45 -3.32 5.58
C THR A 251 0.87 -3.56 4.20
N VAL A 252 0.48 -2.49 3.52
CA VAL A 252 -0.04 -2.55 2.15
C VAL A 252 1.13 -2.52 1.17
N ARG A 253 1.17 -3.45 0.23
CA ARG A 253 2.19 -3.53 -0.82
C ARG A 253 1.55 -3.35 -2.19
N VAL A 254 2.01 -2.33 -2.92
CA VAL A 254 1.65 -2.09 -4.31
C VAL A 254 2.79 -2.57 -5.20
N THR A 255 2.50 -3.43 -6.16
CA THR A 255 3.45 -3.92 -7.16
C THR A 255 2.97 -3.52 -8.54
N VAL A 256 3.86 -3.01 -9.37
CA VAL A 256 3.59 -2.64 -10.77
C VAL A 256 4.60 -3.35 -11.66
N THR A 257 4.13 -4.01 -12.70
CA THR A 257 4.92 -4.78 -13.66
C THR A 257 4.73 -4.20 -15.07
N ASP A 258 5.83 -3.89 -15.75
CA ASP A 258 5.82 -3.43 -17.14
C ASP A 258 5.52 -4.57 -18.14
N ASN A 259 5.38 -4.22 -19.43
CA ASN A 259 5.02 -5.17 -20.47
C ASN A 259 6.18 -6.13 -20.85
N PHE A 260 7.40 -5.83 -20.40
CA PHE A 260 8.60 -6.66 -20.59
C PHE A 260 8.93 -7.49 -19.34
N GLY A 261 8.11 -7.41 -18.30
CA GLY A 261 8.10 -8.26 -17.12
C GLY A 261 8.95 -7.79 -15.94
N ALA A 262 9.57 -6.61 -15.97
CA ALA A 262 10.20 -6.09 -14.76
C ALA A 262 9.15 -5.49 -13.83
N ALA A 263 9.40 -5.58 -12.53
CA ALA A 263 8.42 -5.23 -11.52
C ALA A 263 9.04 -4.42 -10.38
N GLY A 264 8.40 -3.31 -10.04
CA GLY A 264 8.73 -2.51 -8.88
C GLY A 264 7.63 -2.57 -7.84
N SER A 265 7.96 -2.29 -6.58
CA SER A 265 6.98 -2.25 -5.51
C SER A 265 7.23 -1.16 -4.48
N GLY A 266 6.16 -0.59 -3.95
CA GLY A 266 6.15 0.35 -2.84
C GLY A 266 5.29 -0.19 -1.70
N THR A 267 5.56 0.26 -0.48
CA THR A 267 4.76 -0.11 0.70
C THR A 267 4.29 1.11 1.47
N THR A 268 3.14 0.97 2.11
CA THR A 268 2.59 1.92 3.09
C THR A 268 1.92 1.13 4.21
N THR A 269 1.47 1.80 5.27
CA THR A 269 0.75 1.17 6.37
C THR A 269 -0.65 1.73 6.50
N VAL A 270 -1.65 0.86 6.67
CA VAL A 270 -2.99 1.24 7.10
C VAL A 270 -3.22 0.73 8.52
N THR A 271 -3.43 1.64 9.46
CA THR A 271 -3.82 1.30 10.83
C THR A 271 -5.34 1.28 10.92
N ALA A 272 -5.91 0.09 11.06
CA ALA A 272 -7.33 -0.10 11.34
C ALA A 272 -7.55 -0.05 12.87
N THR A 273 -8.33 0.91 13.35
CA THR A 273 -8.63 1.07 14.79
C THR A 273 -10.04 0.59 15.11
N SER A 274 -10.20 -0.11 16.23
CA SER A 274 -11.53 -0.45 16.76
C SER A 274 -12.28 0.83 17.12
N GLN A 275 -13.52 0.94 16.67
CA GLN A 275 -14.41 2.00 17.13
C GLN A 275 -14.91 1.65 18.54
N VAL A 276 -14.70 2.55 19.50
CA VAL A 276 -15.26 2.42 20.85
C VAL A 276 -16.36 3.46 21.07
N VAL A 277 -17.45 3.03 21.68
CA VAL A 277 -18.59 3.88 22.06
C VAL A 277 -18.91 3.68 23.53
N THR A 278 -19.39 4.72 24.20
CA THR A 278 -19.75 4.66 25.63
C THR A 278 -21.26 4.53 25.76
N LEU A 279 -21.70 3.59 26.62
CA LEU A 279 -23.08 3.40 27.04
C LEU A 279 -23.13 3.47 28.57
N VAL A 280 -23.89 4.39 29.16
CA VAL A 280 -23.86 4.63 30.61
C VAL A 280 -25.26 4.83 31.21
N GLY A 281 -25.52 4.31 32.41
CA GLY A 281 -26.86 4.44 32.97
C GLY A 281 -27.13 3.60 34.22
N ALA A 282 -28.41 3.62 34.62
CA ALA A 282 -28.98 2.94 35.77
C ALA A 282 -30.52 2.85 35.61
N GLY A 283 -31.19 2.10 36.49
CA GLY A 283 -32.66 2.13 36.65
C GLY A 283 -33.06 2.56 38.06
N ASN A 284 -34.37 2.57 38.34
CA ASN A 284 -34.94 3.03 39.62
C ASN A 284 -34.47 4.45 39.96
N ILE A 285 -34.96 5.46 39.22
CA ILE A 285 -34.28 6.76 39.12
C ILE A 285 -34.94 7.81 40.00
N ALA A 286 -35.96 8.51 39.52
CA ALA A 286 -36.24 9.85 40.03
C ALA A 286 -37.36 9.88 41.07
N ARG A 287 -37.11 10.61 42.16
CA ARG A 287 -38.09 10.88 43.21
C ARG A 287 -38.01 12.33 43.64
N CYS A 288 -39.15 13.02 43.59
CA CYS A 288 -39.26 14.41 44.02
C CYS A 288 -39.02 14.64 45.53
N ASP A 289 -38.89 13.60 46.36
CA ASP A 289 -38.75 13.70 47.82
C ASP A 289 -37.31 13.59 48.34
N ARG A 290 -36.33 13.49 47.43
CA ARG A 290 -34.89 13.33 47.74
C ARG A 290 -34.04 13.91 46.61
N ILE A 291 -32.71 13.81 46.76
CA ILE A 291 -31.75 14.40 45.81
C ILE A 291 -30.77 13.38 45.19
N ASN A 292 -31.10 12.08 45.28
CA ASN A 292 -30.16 11.02 44.91
C ASN A 292 -30.06 10.88 43.39
N ASP A 293 -31.15 11.11 42.67
CA ASP A 293 -31.18 11.11 41.21
C ASP A 293 -30.46 12.31 40.60
N GLU A 294 -30.44 13.47 41.25
CA GLU A 294 -29.58 14.58 40.86
C GLU A 294 -28.11 14.20 40.99
N ALA A 295 -27.75 13.50 42.07
CA ALA A 295 -26.38 13.08 42.31
C ALA A 295 -25.88 12.05 41.29
N THR A 296 -26.71 11.09 40.89
CA THR A 296 -26.39 10.16 39.79
C THR A 296 -26.40 10.85 38.43
N ALA A 297 -27.31 11.81 38.19
CA ALA A 297 -27.30 12.62 36.97
C ALA A 297 -26.04 13.48 36.84
N THR A 298 -25.43 13.93 37.94
CA THR A 298 -24.14 14.64 37.94
C THR A 298 -22.98 13.76 37.45
N LEU A 299 -23.04 12.44 37.66
CA LEU A 299 -22.07 11.53 37.04
C LEU A 299 -22.22 11.57 35.52
N LEU A 300 -23.46 11.53 35.02
CA LEU A 300 -23.76 11.58 33.59
C LEU A 300 -23.30 12.89 32.93
N ASP A 301 -23.34 14.02 33.64
CA ASP A 301 -22.83 15.32 33.14
C ASP A 301 -21.35 15.26 32.71
N ASN A 302 -20.58 14.35 33.32
CA ASN A 302 -19.14 14.20 33.09
C ASN A 302 -18.79 12.95 32.26
N ILE A 303 -19.79 12.18 31.82
CA ILE A 303 -19.59 10.97 31.01
C ILE A 303 -20.29 11.15 29.67
N ALA A 304 -19.49 11.42 28.64
CA ALA A 304 -19.95 11.47 27.25
C ALA A 304 -20.38 10.07 26.76
N GLY A 305 -21.24 10.04 25.74
CA GLY A 305 -21.76 8.80 25.14
C GLY A 305 -23.27 8.68 25.29
N THR A 306 -23.79 7.50 24.95
CA THR A 306 -25.22 7.17 25.01
C THR A 306 -25.63 6.84 26.44
N VAL A 307 -26.81 7.29 26.85
CA VAL A 307 -27.40 7.00 28.15
C VAL A 307 -28.45 5.91 28.03
N PHE A 308 -28.54 5.02 29.01
CA PHE A 308 -29.68 4.13 29.17
C PHE A 308 -30.40 4.38 30.50
N ALA A 309 -31.72 4.18 30.53
CA ALA A 309 -32.53 4.25 31.75
C ALA A 309 -33.33 2.96 31.88
N LEU A 310 -32.99 2.09 32.85
CA LEU A 310 -33.50 0.71 32.92
C LEU A 310 -34.88 0.58 33.58
N GLY A 311 -35.81 1.50 33.30
CA GLY A 311 -37.17 1.45 33.85
C GLY A 311 -37.28 1.95 35.28
N ASP A 312 -38.54 2.16 35.71
CA ASP A 312 -38.90 2.89 36.92
C ASP A 312 -38.20 4.26 36.96
N ALA A 313 -38.36 5.00 35.86
CA ALA A 313 -37.65 6.26 35.69
C ALA A 313 -38.23 7.35 36.60
N ALA A 314 -39.54 7.32 36.87
CA ALA A 314 -40.21 8.29 37.73
C ALA A 314 -41.13 7.61 38.75
N TYR A 315 -41.02 8.05 40.01
CA TYR A 315 -41.83 7.60 41.13
C TYR A 315 -42.80 8.69 41.61
N PRO A 316 -43.90 8.32 42.31
CA PRO A 316 -44.29 6.96 42.70
C PRO A 316 -44.85 6.09 41.57
N ASN A 317 -45.08 6.67 40.39
CA ASN A 317 -45.54 5.98 39.19
C ASN A 317 -45.15 6.79 37.95
N GLY A 318 -45.11 6.16 36.78
CA GLY A 318 -44.69 6.78 35.52
C GLY A 318 -45.76 7.65 34.86
N THR A 319 -46.51 8.46 35.62
CA THR A 319 -47.36 9.51 35.03
C THR A 319 -46.50 10.58 34.35
N LEU A 320 -47.04 11.25 33.32
CA LEU A 320 -46.34 12.36 32.66
C LEU A 320 -45.94 13.47 33.65
N ALA A 321 -46.78 13.72 34.67
CA ALA A 321 -46.49 14.69 35.71
C ALA A 321 -45.26 14.31 36.53
N ASN A 322 -45.09 13.04 36.91
CA ASN A 322 -43.89 12.61 37.66
C ASN A 322 -42.64 12.60 36.77
N TYR A 323 -42.78 12.26 35.49
CA TYR A 323 -41.69 12.46 34.54
C TYR A 323 -41.27 13.94 34.48
N GLN A 324 -42.22 14.87 34.33
CA GLN A 324 -41.93 16.30 34.23
C GLN A 324 -41.41 16.92 35.54
N ASN A 325 -41.90 16.46 36.69
CA ASN A 325 -41.60 17.09 37.97
C ASN A 325 -40.43 16.43 38.71
N CYS A 326 -40.18 15.14 38.51
CA CYS A 326 -39.14 14.40 39.21
C CYS A 326 -37.98 14.00 38.28
N TYR A 327 -38.27 13.38 37.14
CA TYR A 327 -37.20 12.91 36.23
C TYR A 327 -36.57 14.03 35.41
N ASP A 328 -37.39 14.94 34.86
CA ASP A 328 -36.94 15.99 33.95
C ASP A 328 -35.87 16.92 34.57
N PRO A 329 -36.03 17.37 35.84
CA PRO A 329 -35.03 18.22 36.50
C PRO A 329 -33.68 17.53 36.75
N SER A 330 -33.67 16.20 36.94
CA SER A 330 -32.47 15.42 37.16
C SER A 330 -31.96 14.81 35.85
N TRP A 331 -32.31 13.56 35.57
CA TRP A 331 -31.82 12.81 34.41
C TRP A 331 -32.34 13.34 33.07
N GLY A 332 -33.50 14.02 33.04
CA GLY A 332 -34.11 14.50 31.79
C GLY A 332 -33.27 15.50 30.99
N ARG A 333 -32.30 16.17 31.62
CA ARG A 333 -31.31 16.97 30.87
C ARG A 333 -30.44 16.14 29.91
N HIS A 334 -30.38 14.81 30.11
CA HIS A 334 -29.71 13.86 29.22
C HIS A 334 -30.64 13.19 28.22
N LYS A 335 -31.95 13.53 28.22
CA LYS A 335 -32.98 12.90 27.38
C LYS A 335 -32.61 12.76 25.91
N ALA A 336 -31.94 13.76 25.33
CA ALA A 336 -31.54 13.77 23.92
C ALA A 336 -30.56 12.64 23.54
N ARG A 337 -29.93 11.99 24.51
CA ARG A 337 -29.00 10.88 24.33
C ARG A 337 -29.43 9.64 25.13
N THR A 338 -30.66 9.58 25.63
CA THR A 338 -31.15 8.49 26.48
C THR A 338 -32.03 7.51 25.72
N TYR A 339 -31.75 6.22 25.88
CA TYR A 339 -32.61 5.12 25.46
C TYR A 339 -33.29 4.52 26.71
N PRO A 340 -34.59 4.77 26.91
CA PRO A 340 -35.32 4.32 28.07
C PRO A 340 -35.91 2.90 27.89
N VAL A 341 -36.01 2.21 29.01
CA VAL A 341 -36.72 0.93 29.20
C VAL A 341 -37.97 1.21 30.02
N THR A 342 -39.05 0.46 29.81
CA THR A 342 -40.23 0.48 30.68
C THR A 342 -40.05 -0.45 31.90
N GLY A 343 -40.26 0.07 33.11
CA GLY A 343 -40.38 -0.71 34.35
C GLY A 343 -41.82 -0.92 34.79
N ASN A 344 -42.03 -1.48 35.98
CA ASN A 344 -43.38 -1.75 36.47
C ASN A 344 -44.10 -0.47 36.88
N HIS A 345 -43.38 0.52 37.43
CA HIS A 345 -44.00 1.77 37.86
C HIS A 345 -44.52 2.61 36.68
N GLU A 346 -44.01 2.40 35.46
CA GLU A 346 -44.60 2.98 34.24
C GLU A 346 -46.04 2.54 33.99
N TYR A 347 -46.42 1.34 34.46
CA TYR A 347 -47.75 0.77 34.25
C TYR A 347 -48.74 0.97 35.42
N ASP A 348 -48.27 1.38 36.60
CA ASP A 348 -49.10 1.59 37.80
C ASP A 348 -50.31 2.52 37.59
N SER A 349 -50.15 3.48 36.68
CA SER A 349 -51.18 4.50 36.38
C SER A 349 -51.82 4.32 35.00
N SER A 350 -51.35 3.36 34.19
CA SER A 350 -51.78 3.19 32.80
C SER A 350 -51.41 1.81 32.26
N ALA A 351 -52.37 1.08 31.68
CA ALA A 351 -52.12 -0.20 31.02
C ALA A 351 -51.25 -0.08 29.74
N THR A 352 -51.04 1.14 29.24
CA THR A 352 -50.25 1.42 28.02
C THR A 352 -49.02 2.27 28.33
N ALA A 353 -48.61 2.36 29.60
CA ALA A 353 -47.49 3.21 30.03
C ALA A 353 -47.57 4.66 29.48
N PHE A 354 -48.77 5.27 29.51
CA PHE A 354 -49.03 6.54 28.83
C PHE A 354 -48.03 7.66 29.14
N GLY A 355 -47.59 7.80 30.39
CA GLY A 355 -46.63 8.84 30.76
C GLY A 355 -45.23 8.61 30.19
N TYR A 356 -44.77 7.36 30.15
CA TYR A 356 -43.54 6.97 29.43
C TYR A 356 -43.65 7.34 27.95
N VAL A 357 -44.71 6.89 27.27
CA VAL A 357 -44.87 7.14 25.82
C VAL A 357 -44.96 8.64 25.53
N SER A 358 -45.68 9.39 26.37
CA SER A 358 -45.85 10.84 26.21
C SER A 358 -44.57 11.63 26.48
N TYR A 359 -43.79 11.22 27.49
CA TYR A 359 -42.54 11.91 27.82
C TYR A 359 -41.46 11.59 26.80
N TRP A 360 -41.22 10.32 26.47
CA TRP A 360 -40.15 9.91 25.58
C TRP A 360 -40.48 10.12 24.11
N GLY A 361 -41.74 9.98 23.70
CA GLY A 361 -42.24 10.33 22.35
C GLY A 361 -41.35 9.78 21.23
N THR A 362 -41.00 10.62 20.25
CA THR A 362 -40.04 10.31 19.18
C THR A 362 -38.63 10.83 19.50
N SER A 363 -38.26 10.97 20.78
CA SER A 363 -37.00 11.63 21.18
C SER A 363 -35.74 10.79 20.90
N TYR A 364 -35.88 9.62 20.30
CA TYR A 364 -34.78 8.71 19.99
C TYR A 364 -33.95 9.25 18.82
N SER A 365 -32.63 9.30 18.98
CA SER A 365 -31.73 9.54 17.85
C SER A 365 -31.56 8.24 17.04
N GLY A 366 -31.85 8.27 15.74
CA GLY A 366 -31.52 7.16 14.82
C GLY A 366 -32.70 6.33 14.32
N VAL A 367 -32.38 5.28 13.56
CA VAL A 367 -33.35 4.32 13.02
C VAL A 367 -33.54 3.22 14.05
N LEU A 368 -34.79 3.00 14.48
CA LEU A 368 -35.13 1.95 15.43
C LEU A 368 -35.79 0.78 14.70
N GLY A 369 -35.44 -0.44 15.12
CA GLY A 369 -36.25 -1.64 14.87
C GLY A 369 -37.33 -1.77 15.95
N GLY A 370 -38.49 -2.34 15.64
CA GLY A 370 -39.56 -2.60 16.63
C GLY A 370 -40.51 -1.43 16.88
N ASP A 371 -41.16 -1.43 18.05
CA ASP A 371 -42.18 -0.45 18.44
C ASP A 371 -41.90 0.11 19.85
N PRO A 372 -41.19 1.25 19.94
CA PRO A 372 -40.89 1.88 21.22
C PRO A 372 -42.12 2.28 22.04
N SER A 373 -43.30 2.42 21.42
CA SER A 373 -44.54 2.68 22.15
C SER A 373 -45.04 1.46 22.95
N GLN A 374 -44.59 0.26 22.56
CA GLN A 374 -44.80 -0.99 23.29
C GLN A 374 -43.65 -1.33 24.25
N GLY A 375 -42.61 -0.49 24.31
CA GLY A 375 -41.45 -0.69 25.20
C GLY A 375 -40.43 -1.72 24.70
N TYR A 376 -40.50 -2.15 23.44
CA TYR A 376 -39.48 -3.02 22.84
C TYR A 376 -39.04 -2.52 21.46
N TYR A 377 -37.74 -2.42 21.27
CA TYR A 377 -37.11 -1.87 20.07
C TYR A 377 -35.61 -2.17 20.04
N SER A 378 -34.94 -1.96 18.91
CA SER A 378 -33.49 -2.17 18.76
C SER A 378 -32.81 -1.00 18.05
N TYR A 379 -31.50 -0.87 18.25
CA TYR A 379 -30.66 0.12 17.57
C TYR A 379 -29.19 -0.32 17.56
N ASP A 380 -28.44 0.17 16.57
CA ASP A 380 -27.00 -0.07 16.51
C ASP A 380 -26.23 1.05 17.20
N LEU A 381 -25.24 0.68 18.01
CA LEU A 381 -24.34 1.60 18.69
C LEU A 381 -22.89 1.17 18.42
N GLY A 382 -22.24 1.81 17.43
CA GLY A 382 -20.92 1.39 16.96
C GLY A 382 -20.96 -0.01 16.34
N ALA A 383 -20.13 -0.91 16.88
CA ALA A 383 -20.09 -2.31 16.47
C ALA A 383 -21.13 -3.21 17.17
N TRP A 384 -21.96 -2.64 18.06
CA TRP A 384 -22.91 -3.39 18.88
C TRP A 384 -24.34 -3.23 18.39
N HIS A 385 -25.10 -4.32 18.50
CA HIS A 385 -26.55 -4.31 18.35
C HIS A 385 -27.19 -4.29 19.74
N ILE A 386 -27.98 -3.26 20.01
CA ILE A 386 -28.62 -3.04 21.32
C ILE A 386 -30.11 -3.32 21.21
N ILE A 387 -30.60 -4.18 22.10
CA ILE A 387 -32.00 -4.61 22.14
C ILE A 387 -32.64 -4.12 23.43
N VAL A 388 -33.77 -3.45 23.32
CA VAL A 388 -34.62 -3.02 24.42
C VAL A 388 -35.86 -3.89 24.46
N LEU A 389 -36.15 -4.49 25.62
CA LEU A 389 -37.30 -5.36 25.83
C LEU A 389 -38.17 -4.87 26.98
N ASN A 390 -39.45 -5.21 26.91
CA ASN A 390 -40.44 -4.92 27.91
C ASN A 390 -40.72 -6.18 28.75
N SER A 391 -40.29 -6.15 30.02
CA SER A 391 -40.46 -7.26 30.95
C SER A 391 -41.83 -7.28 31.66
N ASN A 392 -42.73 -6.33 31.38
CA ASN A 392 -44.03 -6.21 32.03
C ASN A 392 -45.07 -7.17 31.44
N ASN A 393 -44.89 -8.47 31.70
CA ASN A 393 -45.68 -9.56 31.09
C ASN A 393 -47.22 -9.44 31.26
N ALA A 394 -47.70 -8.72 32.27
CA ALA A 394 -49.13 -8.46 32.46
C ALA A 394 -49.73 -7.55 31.37
N PHE A 395 -48.91 -6.72 30.73
CA PHE A 395 -49.33 -5.70 29.76
C PHE A 395 -48.77 -5.98 28.36
N VAL A 396 -47.52 -6.42 28.28
CA VAL A 396 -46.85 -6.82 27.05
C VAL A 396 -46.28 -8.22 27.24
N SER A 397 -46.87 -9.21 26.57
CA SER A 397 -46.53 -10.62 26.75
C SER A 397 -45.05 -10.87 26.45
N THR A 398 -44.42 -11.66 27.32
CA THR A 398 -43.03 -12.14 27.19
C THR A 398 -42.96 -13.62 26.84
N ALA A 399 -44.11 -14.26 26.60
CA ALA A 399 -44.21 -15.69 26.33
C ALA A 399 -43.65 -16.05 24.94
N VAL A 400 -43.26 -17.31 24.77
CA VAL A 400 -42.90 -17.90 23.47
C VAL A 400 -44.05 -17.70 22.48
N GLY A 401 -43.75 -17.19 21.28
CA GLY A 401 -44.73 -16.88 20.25
C GLY A 401 -45.55 -15.60 20.49
N SER A 402 -45.20 -14.81 21.51
CA SER A 402 -45.76 -13.47 21.68
C SER A 402 -45.25 -12.53 20.58
N PRO A 403 -45.98 -11.45 20.23
CA PRO A 403 -45.52 -10.49 19.24
C PRO A 403 -44.12 -9.93 19.52
N GLN A 404 -43.81 -9.67 20.80
CA GLN A 404 -42.49 -9.19 21.22
C GLN A 404 -41.39 -10.26 21.07
N GLU A 405 -41.65 -11.49 21.49
CA GLU A 405 -40.64 -12.58 21.38
C GLU A 405 -40.39 -12.97 19.92
N THR A 406 -41.42 -13.03 19.08
CA THR A 406 -41.26 -13.31 17.65
C THR A 406 -40.56 -12.14 16.93
N TRP A 407 -40.78 -10.90 17.38
CA TRP A 407 -40.01 -9.75 16.92
C TRP A 407 -38.54 -9.89 17.30
N LEU A 408 -38.23 -10.23 18.56
CA LEU A 408 -36.85 -10.44 19.04
C LEU A 408 -36.11 -11.47 18.18
N GLN A 409 -36.73 -12.61 17.89
CA GLN A 409 -36.13 -13.63 17.03
C GLN A 409 -35.85 -13.11 15.61
N SER A 410 -36.76 -12.29 15.07
CA SER A 410 -36.59 -11.68 13.74
C SER A 410 -35.49 -10.63 13.71
N ASP A 411 -35.38 -9.83 14.78
CA ASP A 411 -34.37 -8.79 14.96
C ASP A 411 -32.97 -9.40 15.10
N LEU A 412 -32.83 -10.44 15.94
CA LEU A 412 -31.61 -11.23 16.09
C LEU A 412 -31.20 -11.94 14.80
N ALA A 413 -32.15 -12.43 14.00
CA ALA A 413 -31.84 -13.03 12.71
C ALA A 413 -31.41 -12.01 11.64
N ALA A 414 -31.78 -10.73 11.80
CA ALA A 414 -31.48 -9.67 10.85
C ALA A 414 -30.18 -8.93 11.16
N THR A 415 -29.70 -8.97 12.40
CA THR A 415 -28.48 -8.25 12.78
C THR A 415 -27.24 -8.83 12.11
N THR A 416 -26.32 -7.95 11.72
CA THR A 416 -25.01 -8.31 11.16
C THR A 416 -23.88 -8.03 12.15
N LYS A 417 -24.22 -7.55 13.36
CA LYS A 417 -23.26 -7.24 14.41
C LYS A 417 -22.89 -8.52 15.16
N GLN A 418 -21.61 -8.68 15.46
CA GLN A 418 -21.14 -9.78 16.30
C GLN A 418 -21.61 -9.60 17.75
N CYS A 419 -21.49 -8.38 18.28
CA CYS A 419 -21.77 -8.11 19.69
C CYS A 419 -23.23 -7.70 19.91
N VAL A 420 -23.94 -8.42 20.79
CA VAL A 420 -25.32 -8.13 21.17
C VAL A 420 -25.43 -7.82 22.67
N LEU A 421 -26.12 -6.74 23.01
CA LEU A 421 -26.50 -6.38 24.37
C LEU A 421 -28.01 -6.20 24.45
N ALA A 422 -28.65 -6.79 25.44
CA ALA A 422 -30.06 -6.58 25.72
C ALA A 422 -30.27 -5.80 27.03
N MET A 423 -31.34 -5.01 27.10
CA MET A 423 -31.73 -4.28 28.30
C MET A 423 -33.23 -4.37 28.52
N TRP A 424 -33.63 -4.64 29.76
CA TRP A 424 -35.02 -4.57 30.22
C TRP A 424 -35.06 -4.35 31.74
N HIS A 425 -36.25 -4.18 32.33
CA HIS A 425 -36.33 -3.77 33.73
C HIS A 425 -36.13 -4.94 34.72
N SER A 426 -37.03 -5.93 34.72
CA SER A 426 -37.05 -6.99 35.75
C SER A 426 -36.07 -8.14 35.45
N PRO A 427 -35.06 -8.37 36.33
CA PRO A 427 -34.00 -9.34 36.09
C PRO A 427 -34.50 -10.77 36.13
N ARG A 428 -33.75 -11.68 35.48
CA ARG A 428 -34.00 -13.11 35.61
C ARG A 428 -33.37 -13.66 36.88
N PHE A 429 -32.11 -13.31 37.11
CA PHE A 429 -31.33 -13.78 38.25
C PHE A 429 -31.00 -12.60 39.15
N TYR A 430 -31.35 -12.70 40.43
CA TYR A 430 -31.03 -11.65 41.40
C TYR A 430 -30.87 -12.27 42.78
N SER A 431 -29.98 -11.71 43.60
CA SER A 431 -29.91 -12.01 45.02
C SER A 431 -30.98 -11.19 45.76
N THR A 432 -31.39 -11.65 46.94
CA THR A 432 -32.50 -11.01 47.67
C THR A 432 -32.32 -11.10 49.19
N THR A 433 -33.02 -10.23 49.92
CA THR A 433 -33.19 -10.34 51.38
C THR A 433 -34.28 -11.33 51.79
N SER A 434 -35.07 -11.84 50.85
CA SER A 434 -36.14 -12.81 51.09
C SER A 434 -35.59 -14.20 51.44
N SER A 435 -36.30 -14.94 52.28
CA SER A 435 -35.91 -16.30 52.68
C SER A 435 -36.14 -17.39 51.62
N SER A 436 -36.75 -17.03 50.49
CA SER A 436 -37.01 -17.94 49.37
C SER A 436 -36.90 -17.17 48.06
N PHE A 437 -36.35 -17.80 47.02
CA PHE A 437 -36.11 -17.20 45.71
C PHE A 437 -36.45 -18.18 44.58
N PHE A 438 -36.97 -17.64 43.49
CA PHE A 438 -37.09 -18.32 42.20
C PHE A 438 -36.71 -17.34 41.09
N PRO A 439 -35.87 -17.75 40.12
CA PRO A 439 -35.57 -16.91 38.95
C PRO A 439 -36.84 -16.47 38.24
N THR A 440 -36.85 -15.22 37.76
CA THR A 440 -38.03 -14.66 37.08
C THR A 440 -38.35 -15.46 35.83
N GLY A 441 -39.44 -16.24 35.87
CA GLY A 441 -39.81 -17.15 34.81
C GLY A 441 -40.36 -16.46 33.55
N SER A 442 -40.98 -15.28 33.70
CA SER A 442 -41.60 -14.55 32.59
C SER A 442 -40.60 -14.13 31.52
N VAL A 443 -39.39 -13.73 31.89
CA VAL A 443 -38.34 -13.29 30.95
C VAL A 443 -37.45 -14.42 30.45
N ARG A 444 -37.71 -15.68 30.84
CA ARG A 444 -36.93 -16.84 30.37
C ARG A 444 -36.92 -16.97 28.83
N PRO A 445 -38.03 -16.75 28.10
CA PRO A 445 -38.01 -16.86 26.63
C PRO A 445 -36.96 -15.94 25.99
N PHE A 446 -36.86 -14.69 26.45
CA PHE A 446 -35.82 -13.76 25.96
C PHE A 446 -34.41 -14.28 26.18
N TRP A 447 -34.13 -14.83 27.37
CA TRP A 447 -32.85 -15.46 27.67
C TRP A 447 -32.51 -16.60 26.71
N VAL A 448 -33.49 -17.42 26.35
CA VAL A 448 -33.29 -18.55 25.42
C VAL A 448 -32.90 -18.05 24.04
N ASP A 449 -33.62 -17.07 23.50
CA ASP A 449 -33.34 -16.52 22.17
C ASP A 449 -32.01 -15.77 22.13
N LEU A 450 -31.74 -14.93 23.14
CA LEU A 450 -30.49 -14.17 23.25
C LEU A 450 -29.27 -15.09 23.40
N TYR A 451 -29.39 -16.15 24.21
CA TYR A 451 -28.31 -17.12 24.39
C TYR A 451 -28.05 -17.88 23.08
N ALA A 452 -29.10 -18.30 22.38
CA ALA A 452 -28.99 -18.98 21.10
C ALA A 452 -28.35 -18.09 20.02
N ALA A 453 -28.52 -16.77 20.10
CA ALA A 453 -27.92 -15.79 19.22
C ALA A 453 -26.52 -15.31 19.66
N GLY A 454 -25.97 -15.80 20.77
CA GLY A 454 -24.66 -15.41 21.27
C GLY A 454 -24.61 -14.00 21.88
N ALA A 455 -25.66 -13.57 22.59
CA ALA A 455 -25.65 -12.28 23.27
C ALA A 455 -24.68 -12.24 24.46
N GLU A 456 -24.04 -11.09 24.67
CA GLU A 456 -22.99 -10.93 25.68
C GLU A 456 -23.51 -10.46 27.03
N LEU A 457 -24.39 -9.47 26.97
CA LEU A 457 -24.76 -8.67 28.11
C LEU A 457 -26.27 -8.53 28.20
N ILE A 458 -26.76 -8.67 29.42
CA ILE A 458 -28.10 -8.28 29.81
C ILE A 458 -27.99 -7.25 30.92
N LEU A 459 -28.62 -6.10 30.72
CA LEU A 459 -28.71 -5.04 31.72
C LEU A 459 -30.12 -4.97 32.31
N ASN A 460 -30.20 -5.02 33.64
CA ASN A 460 -31.45 -4.96 34.39
C ASN A 460 -31.42 -3.96 35.55
N ALA A 461 -32.60 -3.70 36.11
CA ALA A 461 -32.78 -2.94 37.34
C ALA A 461 -33.81 -3.65 38.23
N HIS A 462 -34.86 -2.97 38.68
CA HIS A 462 -35.92 -3.44 39.58
C HIS A 462 -35.44 -3.68 41.01
N MET A 463 -34.41 -4.50 41.17
CA MET A 463 -33.66 -4.62 42.41
C MET A 463 -32.87 -3.34 42.64
N GLN A 464 -32.90 -2.82 43.85
CA GLN A 464 -32.36 -1.50 44.17
C GLN A 464 -30.90 -1.61 44.65
N ASP A 465 -30.09 -2.39 43.93
CA ASP A 465 -28.68 -2.61 44.19
C ASP A 465 -27.90 -2.77 42.87
N TYR A 466 -26.59 -2.94 42.99
CA TYR A 466 -25.74 -3.37 41.89
C TYR A 466 -25.34 -4.83 42.09
N GLU A 467 -25.57 -5.66 41.09
CA GLU A 467 -25.16 -7.06 41.10
C GLU A 467 -24.66 -7.48 39.73
N ARG A 468 -23.55 -8.23 39.68
CA ARG A 468 -23.01 -8.79 38.45
C ARG A 468 -22.84 -10.30 38.58
N PHE A 469 -23.28 -11.00 37.55
CA PHE A 469 -23.19 -12.46 37.45
C PHE A 469 -22.05 -12.90 36.53
N ALA A 470 -21.52 -14.10 36.75
CA ALA A 470 -20.68 -14.80 35.79
C ALA A 470 -21.51 -15.17 34.54
N PRO A 471 -20.86 -15.36 33.37
CA PRO A 471 -21.52 -15.86 32.17
C PRO A 471 -22.27 -17.16 32.45
N GLN A 472 -23.57 -17.19 32.12
CA GLN A 472 -24.45 -18.30 32.45
C GLN A 472 -25.51 -18.57 31.38
N THR A 473 -26.05 -19.79 31.42
CA THR A 473 -27.13 -20.23 30.53
C THR A 473 -28.49 -19.68 30.97
N PRO A 474 -29.54 -19.80 30.14
CA PRO A 474 -30.90 -19.44 30.52
C PRO A 474 -31.42 -20.15 31.77
N ASP A 475 -30.82 -21.27 32.19
CA ASP A 475 -31.22 -22.00 33.39
C ASP A 475 -30.28 -21.75 34.60
N GLY A 476 -29.35 -20.81 34.48
CA GLY A 476 -28.45 -20.38 35.56
C GLY A 476 -27.27 -21.33 35.79
N ALA A 477 -26.95 -22.19 34.80
CA ALA A 477 -25.71 -22.96 34.83
C ALA A 477 -24.55 -22.08 34.34
N ALA A 478 -23.39 -22.14 35.00
CA ALA A 478 -22.21 -21.41 34.53
C ALA A 478 -21.81 -21.89 33.12
N ASP A 479 -21.62 -20.95 32.20
CA ASP A 479 -21.06 -21.21 30.87
C ASP A 479 -20.08 -20.07 30.54
N PRO A 480 -18.78 -20.23 30.85
CA PRO A 480 -17.77 -19.20 30.59
C PRO A 480 -17.46 -19.01 29.10
N THR A 481 -17.95 -19.89 28.22
CA THR A 481 -17.64 -19.87 26.79
C THR A 481 -18.73 -19.18 25.98
N ASN A 482 -20.02 -19.44 26.28
CA ASN A 482 -21.14 -18.88 25.51
C ASN A 482 -22.23 -18.24 26.39
N GLY A 483 -22.02 -18.20 27.70
CA GLY A 483 -22.98 -17.66 28.65
C GLY A 483 -23.17 -16.16 28.53
N ILE A 484 -24.35 -15.69 28.91
CA ILE A 484 -24.64 -14.26 28.97
C ILE A 484 -24.28 -13.74 30.37
N ARG A 485 -23.66 -12.56 30.42
CA ARG A 485 -23.42 -11.84 31.67
C ARG A 485 -24.58 -10.91 31.99
N GLU A 486 -25.28 -11.18 33.08
CA GLU A 486 -26.31 -10.28 33.63
C GLU A 486 -25.67 -9.25 34.57
N ILE A 487 -26.04 -7.98 34.42
CA ILE A 487 -25.68 -6.90 35.34
C ILE A 487 -26.94 -6.13 35.75
N ILE A 488 -27.22 -6.13 37.04
CA ILE A 488 -28.26 -5.34 37.69
C ILE A 488 -27.66 -4.00 38.11
N VAL A 489 -28.36 -2.91 37.80
CA VAL A 489 -27.96 -1.54 38.16
C VAL A 489 -29.19 -0.69 38.50
N GLY A 490 -29.96 -1.10 39.51
CA GLY A 490 -31.09 -0.31 40.04
C GLY A 490 -30.68 0.76 41.06
N THR A 491 -29.57 1.43 40.77
CA THR A 491 -28.87 2.35 41.70
C THR A 491 -29.08 3.82 41.33
N GLY A 492 -30.14 4.12 40.56
CA GLY A 492 -30.36 5.42 39.93
C GLY A 492 -30.83 6.54 40.86
N GLY A 493 -31.47 6.24 41.99
CA GLY A 493 -31.89 7.24 42.99
C GLY A 493 -33.20 6.95 43.72
N GLY A 494 -34.03 6.03 43.22
CA GLY A 494 -35.39 5.74 43.70
C GLY A 494 -35.42 5.14 45.10
N GLY A 495 -34.40 4.36 45.45
CA GLY A 495 -34.18 3.74 46.75
C GLY A 495 -33.01 2.76 46.67
N LEU A 496 -32.67 2.12 47.78
CA LEU A 496 -31.60 1.12 47.84
C LEU A 496 -32.04 -0.03 48.74
N ASP A 497 -31.77 -1.25 48.29
CA ASP A 497 -32.02 -2.45 49.07
C ASP A 497 -30.98 -2.63 50.18
N ALA A 498 -31.39 -3.32 51.24
CA ALA A 498 -30.47 -3.80 52.27
C ALA A 498 -29.58 -4.92 51.69
N PRO A 499 -28.42 -5.21 52.29
CA PRO A 499 -27.55 -6.28 51.82
C PRO A 499 -28.30 -7.61 51.69
N ASN A 500 -28.18 -8.25 50.53
CA ASN A 500 -28.83 -9.52 50.25
C ASN A 500 -28.41 -10.60 51.24
N THR A 501 -29.35 -11.46 51.63
CA THR A 501 -29.13 -12.56 52.58
C THR A 501 -29.20 -13.92 51.90
N LEU A 502 -29.88 -14.00 50.77
CA LEU A 502 -29.93 -15.16 49.89
C LEU A 502 -29.22 -14.81 48.57
N ILE A 503 -28.04 -15.40 48.38
CA ILE A 503 -27.18 -15.13 47.23
C ILE A 503 -27.46 -16.12 46.11
N THR A 504 -27.79 -15.61 44.93
CA THR A 504 -28.05 -16.42 43.75
C THR A 504 -26.76 -16.98 43.17
N ALA A 505 -26.84 -18.20 42.61
CA ALA A 505 -25.70 -18.84 41.97
C ALA A 505 -25.10 -17.94 40.88
N ASN A 506 -23.78 -18.06 40.69
CA ASN A 506 -22.99 -17.25 39.74
C ASN A 506 -22.95 -15.75 40.04
N SER A 507 -23.52 -15.25 41.14
CA SER A 507 -23.29 -13.88 41.60
C SER A 507 -21.80 -13.69 41.92
N GLU A 508 -21.15 -12.75 41.23
CA GLU A 508 -19.72 -12.47 41.37
C GLU A 508 -19.47 -11.23 42.24
N VAL A 509 -20.32 -10.21 42.09
CA VAL A 509 -20.20 -8.95 42.84
C VAL A 509 -21.59 -8.44 43.22
N GLN A 510 -21.72 -7.99 44.47
CA GLN A 510 -22.91 -7.33 44.99
C GLN A 510 -22.49 -6.05 45.73
N ILE A 511 -23.17 -4.95 45.41
CA ILE A 511 -22.96 -3.65 46.04
C ILE A 511 -24.35 -3.09 46.39
N SER A 512 -24.73 -3.22 47.65
CA SER A 512 -25.97 -2.66 48.20
C SER A 512 -25.67 -1.35 48.94
N GLY A 513 -26.68 -0.49 49.09
CA GLY A 513 -26.51 0.77 49.82
C GLY A 513 -25.66 1.83 49.10
N VAL A 514 -25.44 1.67 47.78
CA VAL A 514 -24.64 2.58 46.96
C VAL A 514 -25.42 3.05 45.74
N TYR A 515 -25.51 4.38 45.55
CA TYR A 515 -26.01 5.00 44.32
C TYR A 515 -24.88 5.14 43.30
N GLY A 516 -25.18 4.97 42.02
CA GLY A 516 -24.17 5.07 40.98
C GLY A 516 -24.73 4.84 39.58
N VAL A 517 -23.82 4.77 38.61
CA VAL A 517 -24.13 4.40 37.22
C VAL A 517 -23.16 3.34 36.72
N LEU A 518 -23.65 2.44 35.88
CA LEU A 518 -22.81 1.52 35.13
C LEU A 518 -22.37 2.21 33.84
N LYS A 519 -21.06 2.33 33.63
CA LYS A 519 -20.45 2.75 32.37
C LYS A 519 -19.91 1.53 31.64
N LEU A 520 -20.34 1.36 30.40
CA LEU A 520 -19.80 0.41 29.44
C LEU A 520 -18.99 1.14 28.37
N THR A 521 -17.83 0.59 28.03
CA THR A 521 -17.08 0.95 26.82
C THR A 521 -17.21 -0.22 25.86
N LEU A 522 -17.94 -0.01 24.77
CA LEU A 522 -18.28 -1.02 23.79
C LEU A 522 -17.37 -0.85 22.57
N GLY A 523 -16.51 -1.83 22.33
CA GLY A 523 -15.58 -1.87 21.20
C GLY A 523 -15.99 -2.91 20.16
N ASP A 524 -15.27 -2.97 19.06
CA ASP A 524 -15.44 -4.04 18.08
C ASP A 524 -14.94 -5.37 18.66
N GLY A 525 -15.83 -6.35 18.84
CA GLY A 525 -15.55 -7.65 19.45
C GLY A 525 -15.23 -7.63 20.96
N SER A 526 -15.40 -6.50 21.66
CA SER A 526 -15.01 -6.38 23.07
C SER A 526 -15.84 -5.37 23.86
N TYR A 527 -15.86 -5.54 25.18
CA TYR A 527 -16.45 -4.57 26.09
C TYR A 527 -15.67 -4.46 27.40
N SER A 528 -15.81 -3.32 28.07
CA SER A 528 -15.44 -3.17 29.46
C SER A 528 -16.54 -2.48 30.24
N TRP A 529 -16.63 -2.78 31.54
CA TRP A 529 -17.58 -2.19 32.44
C TRP A 529 -16.90 -1.52 33.62
N GLN A 530 -17.57 -0.52 34.16
CA GLN A 530 -17.20 0.16 35.38
C GLN A 530 -18.47 0.64 36.11
N PHE A 531 -18.68 0.18 37.34
CA PHE A 531 -19.66 0.80 38.24
C PHE A 531 -19.03 2.02 38.91
N ILE A 532 -19.64 3.18 38.68
CA ILE A 532 -19.17 4.48 39.15
C ILE A 532 -20.13 4.96 40.25
N PRO A 533 -19.71 4.93 41.53
CA PRO A 533 -20.55 5.41 42.62
C PRO A 533 -20.66 6.93 42.61
N VAL A 534 -21.73 7.45 43.19
CA VAL A 534 -21.87 8.88 43.50
C VAL A 534 -20.71 9.33 44.40
N ALA A 535 -20.23 10.56 44.17
CA ALA A 535 -19.11 11.12 44.92
C ALA A 535 -19.27 10.98 46.44
N GLY A 536 -18.25 10.45 47.11
CA GLY A 536 -18.23 10.23 48.56
C GLY A 536 -18.78 8.86 49.01
N GLN A 537 -19.38 8.08 48.12
CA GLN A 537 -19.74 6.69 48.42
C GLN A 537 -18.63 5.71 48.00
N THR A 538 -18.64 4.52 48.60
CA THR A 538 -17.66 3.45 48.36
C THR A 538 -18.36 2.22 47.81
N GLY A 539 -17.82 1.62 46.76
CA GLY A 539 -18.42 0.48 46.08
C GLY A 539 -18.19 0.62 44.59
N THR A 540 -17.18 -0.07 44.08
CA THR A 540 -16.78 -0.02 42.67
C THR A 540 -16.62 -1.42 42.15
N ASP A 541 -16.97 -1.63 40.89
CA ASP A 541 -16.66 -2.84 40.15
C ASP A 541 -16.16 -2.48 38.76
N SER A 542 -15.27 -3.28 38.21
CA SER A 542 -14.76 -3.07 36.85
C SER A 542 -14.22 -4.36 36.26
N GLY A 543 -14.32 -4.49 34.94
CA GLY A 543 -13.74 -5.60 34.21
C GLY A 543 -13.95 -5.48 32.70
N SER A 544 -13.61 -6.54 31.98
CA SER A 544 -13.74 -6.59 30.52
C SER A 544 -14.12 -7.99 30.04
N GLY A 545 -14.70 -8.05 28.85
CA GLY A 545 -15.02 -9.27 28.12
C GLY A 545 -14.87 -9.09 26.62
N THR A 546 -14.95 -10.20 25.89
CA THR A 546 -14.96 -10.26 24.42
C THR A 546 -16.30 -10.80 23.97
N CYS A 547 -16.72 -10.43 22.75
CA CYS A 547 -17.90 -11.01 22.15
C CYS A 547 -17.61 -12.42 21.62
N HIS A 548 -18.61 -13.31 21.66
CA HIS A 548 -18.60 -14.68 21.20
C HIS A 548 -18.40 -14.79 19.69
#